data_AF-A0A5B9QVZ9-F1
#
_entry.id   AF-A0A5B9QVZ9-F1
#
_cell.length_a   1.000
_cell.length_b   1.000
_cell.length_c   1.000
_cell.angle_alpha   90.00
_cell.angle_beta   90.00
_cell.angle_gamma   90.00
#
_symmetry.space_group_name_H-M   'P 1'
#
loop_
_entity.id
_entity.type
_entity.pdbx_description
1 polymer ?
#
loop_
_entity_poly.entity_id
_entity_poly.type
_entity_poly.pdbx_seq_one_letter_code
_entity_poly.pdbx_strand_id
1 'polypeptide(L)'
;MLAIGSNAYGDYVCLDMEFSGEVVYINHDNLNDRVLINSSVFTLAESLCLYLTHRHRGEPKNLLAAIGSIDPAAIVAGTFWHHEAISLAEGGG
;
A
#
# COMPACT_ATOMS: atom_id res chain seq x y z
N MET A 1 14.52 3.42 -9.71
CA MET A 1 14.14 2.74 -8.44
C MET A 1 15.24 2.85 -7.40
N LEU A 2 14.88 3.20 -6.16
CA LEU A 2 15.74 3.12 -4.98
C LEU A 2 15.06 2.22 -3.94
N ALA A 3 15.65 1.07 -3.61
CA ALA A 3 15.10 0.18 -2.60
C ALA A 3 15.17 0.83 -1.20
N ILE A 4 14.06 0.78 -0.47
CA ILE A 4 13.93 1.31 0.90
C ILE A 4 13.50 0.24 1.92
N GLY A 5 13.19 -0.97 1.46
CA GLY A 5 12.83 -2.10 2.30
C GLY A 5 12.35 -3.30 1.51
N SER A 6 11.71 -4.24 2.20
CA SER A 6 11.00 -5.38 1.60
C SER A 6 9.72 -5.67 2.36
N ASN A 7 8.77 -6.34 1.70
CA ASN A 7 7.53 -6.79 2.36
C ASN A 7 7.69 -8.13 3.11
N ALA A 8 8.93 -8.64 3.26
CA ALA A 8 9.26 -9.95 3.83
C ALA A 8 8.76 -11.18 3.05
N TYR A 9 8.17 -10.99 1.86
CA TYR A 9 7.74 -12.07 0.95
C TYR A 9 8.59 -12.17 -0.31
N GLY A 10 9.72 -11.46 -0.37
CA GLY A 10 10.63 -11.45 -1.52
C GLY A 10 10.53 -10.21 -2.40
N ASP A 11 9.52 -9.36 -2.19
CA ASP A 11 9.37 -8.13 -2.96
C ASP A 11 10.12 -6.96 -2.32
N TYR A 12 10.85 -6.23 -3.16
CA TYR A 12 11.48 -4.97 -2.75
C TYR A 12 10.45 -3.84 -2.74
N VAL A 13 10.41 -3.08 -1.65
CA VAL A 13 9.72 -1.80 -1.58
C VAL A 13 10.70 -0.71 -2.01
N CYS A 14 10.30 0.10 -2.98
CA CYS A 14 11.15 1.06 -3.66
C CYS A 14 10.52 2.46 -3.71
N LEU A 15 11.38 3.47 -3.77
CA LEU A 15 11.03 4.79 -4.30
C LEU A 15 11.28 4.81 -5.80
N ASP A 16 10.23 5.14 -6.54
CA ASP A 16 10.30 5.30 -7.97
C ASP A 16 10.60 6.75 -8.36
N MET A 17 11.88 7.01 -8.56
CA MET A 17 12.38 8.34 -8.93
C MET A 17 11.99 8.76 -10.34
N GLU A 18 11.57 7.84 -11.23
CA GLU A 18 11.05 8.21 -12.55
C GLU A 18 9.64 8.79 -12.43
N PHE A 19 8.88 8.33 -11.44
CA PHE A 19 7.52 8.78 -11.14
C PHE A 19 7.50 9.63 -9.87
N SER A 20 8.34 10.65 -9.79
CA SER A 20 8.31 11.67 -8.72
C SER A 20 8.38 11.12 -7.27
N GLY A 21 8.97 9.95 -7.05
CA GLY A 21 9.13 9.36 -5.73
C GLY A 21 7.91 8.57 -5.23
N GLU A 22 7.09 8.04 -6.14
CA GLU A 22 6.06 7.05 -5.78
C GLU A 22 6.66 5.89 -4.98
N VAL A 23 5.94 5.42 -3.98
CA VAL A 23 6.31 4.22 -3.24
C VAL A 23 5.62 3.02 -3.86
N VAL A 24 6.40 2.05 -4.26
CA VAL A 24 5.94 0.84 -4.95
C VAL A 24 6.59 -0.40 -4.38
N TYR A 25 6.02 -1.57 -4.63
CA TYR A 25 6.78 -2.81 -4.56
C TYR A 25 6.92 -3.44 -5.93
N ILE A 26 7.99 -4.21 -6.10
CA ILE A 26 8.24 -5.01 -7.30
C ILE A 26 7.80 -6.44 -7.03
N ASN A 27 6.69 -6.85 -7.65
CA ASN A 27 6.12 -8.18 -7.48
C ASN A 27 6.97 -9.21 -8.21
N HIS A 28 7.85 -9.90 -7.47
CA HIS A 28 8.78 -10.86 -8.05
C HIS A 28 8.07 -12.10 -8.62
N ASP A 29 6.89 -12.44 -8.09
CA ASP A 29 6.07 -13.56 -8.56
C ASP A 29 5.34 -13.24 -9.88
N ASN A 30 5.11 -11.97 -10.18
CA ASN A 30 4.40 -11.52 -11.38
C ASN A 30 5.32 -10.78 -12.36
N LEU A 31 6.37 -11.43 -12.86
CA LEU A 31 7.29 -10.86 -13.86
C LEU A 31 7.90 -9.50 -13.46
N ASN A 32 8.13 -9.28 -12.16
CA ASN A 32 8.59 -8.00 -11.61
C ASN A 32 7.63 -6.83 -11.88
N ASP A 33 6.32 -7.10 -11.85
CA ASP A 33 5.30 -6.07 -12.01
C ASP A 33 5.42 -4.99 -10.94
N ARG A 34 5.16 -3.75 -11.36
CA ARG A 34 5.28 -2.57 -10.51
C ARG A 34 3.93 -2.29 -9.87
N VAL A 35 3.84 -2.50 -8.57
CA VAL A 35 2.59 -2.29 -7.83
C VAL A 35 2.69 -1.04 -6.96
N LEU A 36 1.78 -0.09 -7.21
CA LEU A 36 1.70 1.14 -6.43
C LEU A 36 1.27 0.85 -5.00
N ILE A 37 2.00 1.43 -4.04
CA ILE A 37 1.60 1.50 -2.64
C ILE A 37 1.01 2.88 -2.36
N ASN A 38 1.78 3.95 -2.64
CA ASN A 38 1.36 5.33 -2.41
C ASN A 38 2.09 6.29 -3.36
N SER A 39 1.51 7.44 -3.65
CA SER A 39 2.09 8.48 -4.48
C SER A 39 3.35 9.12 -3.89
N SER A 40 3.59 8.99 -2.57
CA SER A 40 4.80 9.51 -1.91
C SER A 40 5.07 8.83 -0.56
N VAL A 41 6.27 9.05 -0.01
CA VAL A 41 6.61 8.63 1.36
C VAL A 41 5.73 9.29 2.42
N PHE A 42 5.31 10.54 2.20
CA PHE A 42 4.44 11.26 3.13
C PHE A 42 3.05 10.63 3.18
N THR A 43 2.45 10.37 2.02
CA THR A 43 1.13 9.72 1.94
C THR A 43 1.17 8.28 2.41
N LEU A 44 2.29 7.58 2.23
CA LEU A 44 2.53 6.26 2.84
C LEU A 44 2.53 6.32 4.37
N ALA A 45 3.28 7.26 4.95
CA ALA A 45 3.38 7.38 6.41
C ALA A 45 2.01 7.63 7.05
N GLU A 46 1.20 8.53 6.49
CA GLU A 46 -0.16 8.78 6.97
C GLU A 46 -1.08 7.56 6.79
N SER A 47 -1.01 6.89 5.65
CA SER A 47 -1.79 5.68 5.36
C SER A 47 -1.47 4.56 6.36
N LEU A 48 -0.20 4.38 6.72
CA LEU A 48 0.23 3.40 7.73
C LEU A 48 -0.33 3.73 9.13
N CYS A 49 -0.34 5.00 9.53
CA CYS A 49 -0.95 5.43 10.80
C CYS A 49 -2.44 5.09 10.86
N LEU A 50 -3.17 5.32 9.76
CA LEU A 50 -4.57 4.92 9.65
C LEU A 50 -4.72 3.41 9.73
N TYR A 51 -3.95 2.66 8.92
CA TYR A 51 -3.98 1.20 8.92
C TYR A 51 -3.80 0.60 10.31
N LEU A 52 -2.78 1.05 11.06
CA LEU A 52 -2.53 0.59 12.42
C LEU A 52 -3.69 0.95 13.36
N THR A 53 -4.25 2.16 13.24
CA THR A 53 -5.41 2.58 14.04
C THR A 53 -6.63 1.70 13.77
N HIS A 54 -6.92 1.42 12.50
CA HIS A 54 -8.03 0.55 12.10
C HIS A 54 -7.81 -0.91 12.52
N ARG A 55 -6.59 -1.43 12.35
CA ARG A 55 -6.20 -2.80 12.73
C ARG A 55 -6.33 -3.01 14.25
N HIS A 56 -5.89 -2.05 15.05
CA HIS A 56 -6.00 -2.15 16.52
C HIS A 56 -7.43 -1.97 17.05
N ARG A 57 -8.28 -1.21 16.35
CA ARG A 57 -9.67 -0.94 16.78
C ARG A 57 -10.69 -1.93 16.24
N GLY A 58 -10.33 -2.80 15.30
CA GLY A 58 -11.24 -3.79 14.72
C GLY A 58 -12.31 -3.16 13.80
N GLU A 59 -12.02 -2.01 13.18
CA GLU A 59 -12.95 -1.28 12.31
C GLU A 59 -12.44 -1.19 10.87
N PRO A 60 -12.31 -2.31 10.12
CA PRO A 60 -11.73 -2.30 8.76
C PRO A 60 -12.63 -1.64 7.71
N LYS A 61 -13.93 -1.45 8.00
CA LYS A 61 -14.95 -1.12 6.99
C LYS A 61 -14.77 0.23 6.27
N ASN A 62 -13.85 1.09 6.73
CA ASN A 62 -13.59 2.40 6.11
C ASN A 62 -12.12 2.65 5.72
N LEU A 63 -11.25 1.63 5.76
CA LEU A 63 -9.82 1.82 5.53
C LEU A 63 -9.52 2.42 4.14
N LEU A 64 -10.12 1.87 3.07
CA LEU A 64 -9.92 2.41 1.71
C LEU A 64 -10.45 3.83 1.56
N ALA A 65 -11.58 4.15 2.18
CA ALA A 65 -12.11 5.51 2.12
C ALA A 65 -11.17 6.50 2.81
N ALA A 66 -10.61 6.11 3.96
CA ALA A 66 -9.69 6.94 4.72
C ALA A 66 -8.33 7.11 3.99
N ILE A 67 -7.77 6.02 3.46
CA ILE A 67 -6.54 6.09 2.64
C ILE A 67 -6.80 6.91 1.37
N GLY A 68 -7.94 6.71 0.71
CA GLY A 68 -8.31 7.45 -0.51
C GLY A 68 -8.44 8.95 -0.32
N SER A 69 -8.74 9.43 0.91
CA SER A 69 -8.73 10.87 1.22
C SER A 69 -7.34 11.48 1.30
N ILE A 70 -6.31 10.66 1.57
CA ILE A 70 -4.89 11.05 1.58
C ILE A 70 -4.30 10.88 0.18
N ASP A 71 -4.62 9.74 -0.44
CA ASP A 71 -4.00 9.27 -1.67
C ASP A 71 -5.01 8.50 -2.53
N PRO A 72 -5.71 9.19 -3.45
CA PRO A 72 -6.70 8.55 -4.31
C PRO A 72 -6.11 7.50 -5.26
N ALA A 73 -4.84 7.65 -5.66
CA ALA A 73 -4.19 6.70 -6.56
C ALA A 73 -3.92 5.36 -5.84
N ALA A 74 -3.64 5.42 -4.54
CA ALA A 74 -3.34 4.28 -3.69
C ALA A 74 -4.51 3.31 -3.44
N ILE A 75 -5.73 3.64 -3.86
CA ILE A 75 -6.94 2.81 -3.63
C ILE A 75 -7.52 2.20 -4.91
N VAL A 76 -6.88 2.46 -6.07
CA VAL A 76 -7.30 1.93 -7.36
C VAL A 76 -7.13 0.41 -7.39
N ALA A 77 -7.96 -0.30 -8.15
CA ALA A 77 -7.84 -1.75 -8.32
C ALA A 77 -6.42 -2.13 -8.81
N GLY A 78 -5.84 -3.17 -8.21
CA GLY A 78 -4.46 -3.60 -8.50
C GLY A 78 -3.38 -2.93 -7.67
N THR A 79 -3.71 -1.96 -6.82
CA THR A 79 -2.77 -1.35 -5.87
C THR A 79 -2.69 -2.11 -4.56
N PHE A 80 -1.61 -1.89 -3.80
CA PHE A 80 -1.37 -2.56 -2.52
C PHE A 80 -2.56 -2.45 -1.55
N TRP A 81 -3.06 -1.24 -1.29
CA TRP A 81 -4.11 -1.06 -0.28
C TRP A 81 -5.45 -1.64 -0.72
N HIS A 82 -5.73 -1.63 -2.02
CA HIS A 82 -6.91 -2.31 -2.55
C HIS A 82 -6.89 -3.81 -2.22
N HIS A 83 -5.74 -4.47 -2.43
CA HIS A 83 -5.56 -5.88 -2.08
C HIS A 83 -5.61 -6.13 -0.57
N GLU A 84 -4.91 -5.32 0.22
CA GLU A 84 -4.88 -5.43 1.68
C GLU A 84 -6.28 -5.30 2.29
N ALA A 85 -7.08 -4.35 1.80
CA ALA A 85 -8.44 -4.13 2.29
C ALA A 85 -9.38 -5.30 1.97
N ILE A 86 -9.25 -5.92 0.79
CA ILE A 86 -10.00 -7.14 0.44
C ILE A 86 -9.58 -8.28 1.36
N SER A 87 -8.27 -8.51 1.53
CA SER A 87 -7.75 -9.57 2.40
C SER A 87 -8.23 -9.42 3.85
N LEU A 88 -8.23 -8.20 4.40
CA LEU A 88 -8.75 -7.92 5.73
C LEU A 88 -10.27 -8.14 5.87
N ALA A 89 -11.03 -7.90 4.80
CA ALA A 89 -12.47 -8.13 4.80
C ALA A 89 -12.81 -9.63 4.74
N GLU A 90 -11.99 -10.42 4.03
CA GLU A 90 -12.16 -11.87 3.86
C GLU A 90 -11.59 -12.68 5.04
N GLY A 91 -10.49 -12.24 5.63
CA GLY A 91 -9.78 -12.91 6.73
C GLY A 91 -10.27 -12.52 8.13
N GLY A 92 -11.49 -12.01 8.27
CA GLY A 92 -11.98 -11.37 9.49
C GLY A 92 -11.80 -12.18 10.78
N GLY A 93 -11.19 -11.54 11.78
CA GLY A 93 -11.47 -11.70 13.22
C GLY A 93 -11.04 -12.99 13.91
#